data_AF-A0A1G1K9S3-F1
#
_entry.id   AF-A0A1G1K9S3-F1
#
_cell.length_a   1.000
_cell.length_b   1.000
_cell.length_c   1.000
_cell.angle_alpha   90.00
_cell.angle_beta   90.00
_cell.angle_gamma   90.00
#
_symmetry.space_group_name_H-M   'P 1'
#
loop_
_entity.id
_entity.type
_entity.pdbx_description
1 polymer ?
#
loop_
_entity_poly.entity_id
_entity_poly.type
_entity_poly.pdbx_seq_one_letter_code
_entity_poly.pdbx_strand_id
1 'polypeptide(L)' 'MSLVEIAKIYIDLITAEREIPEEEYHAKDRMNALRTKYHEALMEKMREEGIDFSDRFDATHKAFEIIKKETAHS' A
#
# COMPACT_ATOMS: atom_id res chain seq x y z
N MET A 1 12.54 7.49 -0.06
CA MET A 1 11.72 6.46 0.61
C MET A 1 11.99 5.15 -0.10
N SER A 2 12.26 4.08 0.64
CA SER A 2 12.47 2.75 0.07
C SER A 2 11.14 2.14 -0.36
N LEU A 3 11.19 1.13 -1.22
CA LEU A 3 10.00 0.36 -1.58
C LEU A 3 9.33 -0.27 -0.35
N VAL A 4 10.13 -0.77 0.61
CA VAL A 4 9.63 -1.35 1.87
C VAL A 4 8.86 -0.31 2.69
N GLU A 5 9.38 0.91 2.82
CA GLU A 5 8.70 2.00 3.54
C GLU A 5 7.36 2.36 2.87
N ILE A 6 7.34 2.47 1.53
CA ILE A 6 6.12 2.79 0.78
C ILE A 6 5.09 1.64 0.91
N ALA A 7 5.52 0.39 0.78
CA ALA A 7 4.67 -0.79 0.95
C ALA A 7 4.07 -0.84 2.36
N LYS A 8 4.85 -0.50 3.39
CA LYS A 8 4.38 -0.46 4.77
C LYS A 8 3.29 0.59 4.96
N ILE A 9 3.53 1.82 4.53
CA ILE A 9 2.53 2.90 4.64
C ILE A 9 1.25 2.52 3.89
N TYR A 10 1.37 1.95 2.70
CA TYR A 10 0.22 1.53 1.91
C TYR A 10 -0.62 0.44 2.62
N ILE A 11 0.01 -0.56 3.21
CA ILE A 11 -0.68 -1.63 3.97
C ILE A 11 -1.30 -1.08 5.25
N ASP A 12 -0.60 -0.18 5.95
CA ASP A 12 -1.12 0.49 7.14
C ASP A 12 -2.37 1.29 6.80
N LEU A 13 -2.40 1.99 5.66
CA LEU A 13 -3.57 2.71 5.16
C LEU A 13 -4.75 1.78 4.82
N ILE A 14 -4.50 0.63 4.19
CA ILE A 14 -5.56 -0.38 3.93
C ILE A 14 -6.16 -0.87 5.25
N THR A 15 -5.31 -1.11 6.25
CA THR A 15 -5.75 -1.63 7.56
C THR A 15 -6.54 -0.56 8.30
N ALA A 16 -6.02 0.66 8.36
CA ALA A 16 -6.69 1.79 8.99
C ALA A 16 -8.05 2.10 8.35
N GLU A 17 -8.16 2.06 7.02
CA GLU A 17 -9.45 2.28 6.32
C GLU A 17 -10.52 1.26 6.71
N ARG A 18 -10.14 0.00 6.96
CA ARG A 18 -11.06 -1.07 7.38
C ARG A 18 -11.58 -0.88 8.80
N GLU A 19 -10.84 -0.17 9.64
CA GLU A 19 -11.21 0.12 11.02
C GLU A 19 -12.13 1.35 11.14
N ILE A 20 -12.25 2.17 10.08
CA ILE A 20 -13.14 3.33 10.07
C ILE A 20 -14.61 2.86 9.98
N PRO A 21 -15.48 3.28 10.91
CA PRO A 21 -16.91 3.00 10.86
C PRO A 21 -17.54 3.44 9.53
N GLU A 22 -18.57 2.72 9.06
CA GLU A 22 -19.21 3.02 7.77
C GLU A 22 -19.88 4.39 7.74
N GLU A 23 -20.31 4.88 8.90
CA GLU A 23 -20.96 6.16 9.10
C GLU A 23 -19.99 7.35 8.94
N GLU A 24 -18.68 7.12 9.04
CA GLU A 24 -17.65 8.15 8.93
C GLU A 24 -17.18 8.38 7.49
N TYR A 25 -18.11 8.71 6.59
CA TYR A 25 -17.85 8.91 5.16
C TYR A 25 -16.69 9.87 4.87
N HIS A 26 -16.61 11.00 5.59
CA HIS A 26 -15.53 11.97 5.39
C HIS A 26 -14.14 11.44 5.78
N ALA A 27 -14.05 10.58 6.80
CA ALA A 27 -12.80 9.95 7.18
C ALA A 27 -12.39 8.90 6.14
N LYS A 28 -13.34 8.10 5.66
CA LYS A 28 -13.11 7.12 4.57
C LYS A 28 -12.64 7.78 3.28
N ASP A 29 -13.24 8.89 2.86
CA ASP A 29 -12.83 9.60 1.64
C ASP A 29 -11.39 10.10 1.73
N ARG A 30 -11.01 10.69 2.87
CA ARG A 30 -9.62 11.15 3.10
C ARG A 30 -8.65 9.98 3.11
N MET A 31 -9.03 8.86 3.74
CA MET A 31 -8.21 7.65 3.79
C MET A 31 -8.03 7.05 2.39
N ASN A 32 -9.09 6.98 1.59
CA ASN A 32 -9.04 6.47 0.23
C ASN A 32 -8.17 7.35 -0.69
N ALA A 33 -8.22 8.67 -0.54
CA ALA A 33 -7.34 9.59 -1.25
C ALA A 33 -5.86 9.34 -0.91
N LEU A 34 -5.54 9.15 0.38
CA LEU A 34 -4.19 8.80 0.82
C LEU A 34 -3.75 7.43 0.30
N ARG A 35 -4.61 6.41 0.41
CA ARG A 35 -4.35 5.06 -0.09
C ARG A 35 -4.05 5.07 -1.58
N THR A 36 -4.83 5.83 -2.37
CA THR A 36 -4.62 5.98 -3.82
C THR A 36 -3.25 6.58 -4.12
N LYS A 37 -2.89 7.67 -3.43
CA LYS A 37 -1.58 8.32 -3.57
C LYS A 37 -0.42 7.36 -3.28
N TYR A 38 -0.51 6.60 -2.19
CA TYR A 38 0.55 5.66 -1.81
C TYR A 38 0.57 4.42 -2.71
N HIS A 39 -0.56 4.02 -3.28
CA HIS A 39 -0.60 2.96 -4.28
C HIS A 39 0.11 3.35 -5.57
N GLU A 40 -0.08 4.58 -6.02
CA GLU A 40 0.63 5.12 -7.19
C GLU A 40 2.14 5.21 -6.92
N ALA A 41 2.54 5.75 -5.77
CA ALA A 41 3.95 5.79 -5.37
C ALA A 41 4.58 4.39 -5.26
N LEU A 42 3.82 3.40 -4.76
CA LEU A 42 4.26 2.01 -4.69
C LEU A 42 4.54 1.45 -6.09
N MET A 43 3.59 1.62 -7.00
CA MET A 43 3.70 1.15 -8.39
C MET A 43 4.86 1.83 -9.14
N GLU A 44 5.03 3.14 -8.95
CA GLU A 44 6.16 3.89 -9.50
C GLU A 44 7.49 3.32 -8.98
N LYS A 45 7.60 3.15 -7.65
CA LYS A 45 8.80 2.60 -7.02
C LYS A 45 9.09 1.17 -7.46
N MET A 46 8.06 0.32 -7.61
CA MET A 46 8.22 -1.03 -8.15
C MET A 46 8.81 -1.01 -9.55
N ARG A 47 8.35 -0.12 -10.43
CA ARG A 47 8.93 0.02 -11.78
C ARG A 47 10.36 0.51 -11.75
N GLU A 48 10.68 1.49 -10.89
CA GLU A 48 12.05 1.97 -10.71
C GLU A 48 13.00 0.86 -10.26
N GLU A 49 12.52 -0.05 -9.41
CA GLU A 49 13.29 -1.19 -8.89
C GLU A 49 13.21 -2.45 -9.79
N GLY A 50 12.57 -2.36 -10.96
CA GLY A 50 12.47 -3.47 -11.92
C GLY A 50 11.53 -4.60 -11.48
N ILE A 51 10.58 -4.30 -10.60
CA ILE A 51 9.55 -5.24 -10.16
C ILE A 51 8.34 -5.10 -11.07
N ASP A 52 8.12 -6.12 -11.88
CA ASP A 52 6.93 -6.21 -12.73
C ASP A 52 5.68 -6.52 -11.90
N PHE A 53 4.57 -5.89 -12.29
CA PHE A 53 3.23 -6.21 -11.83
C PHE A 53 2.23 -6.10 -12.99
N SER A 54 1.23 -6.99 -13.01
CA SER A 54 0.26 -7.05 -14.11
C SER A 54 -0.80 -5.95 -14.01
N ASP A 55 -1.21 -5.63 -12.79
CA ASP A 55 -2.25 -4.65 -12.51
C ASP A 55 -2.15 -4.10 -11.08
N ARG A 56 -3.13 -3.28 -10.73
CA ARG A 56 -3.25 -2.64 -9.42
C ARG A 56 -3.37 -3.64 -8.25
N PHE A 57 -4.08 -4.75 -8.44
CA PHE A 57 -4.25 -5.77 -7.41
C PHE A 57 -2.99 -6.61 -7.24
N ASP A 58 -2.29 -6.92 -8.32
CA ASP A 58 -0.98 -7.59 -8.26
C ASP A 58 0.06 -6.72 -7.55
N ALA A 59 0.09 -5.40 -7.82
CA ALA A 59 0.93 -4.47 -7.07
C ALA A 59 0.59 -4.48 -5.55
N THR A 60 -0.69 -4.54 -5.20
CA THR A 60 -1.12 -4.68 -3.80
C THR A 60 -0.62 -6.00 -3.19
N HIS A 61 -0.80 -7.12 -3.89
CA HIS A 61 -0.33 -8.43 -3.43
C HIS A 61 1.18 -8.43 -3.18
N LYS A 62 1.97 -7.88 -4.10
CA LYS A 62 3.42 -7.73 -3.97
C LYS A 62 3.81 -6.86 -2.78
N ALA A 63 3.04 -5.80 -2.48
CA ALA A 63 3.26 -4.99 -1.27
C ALA A 63 3.23 -5.86 -0.01
N PHE A 64 2.21 -6.72 0.12
CA PHE A 64 2.07 -7.65 1.25
C PHE A 64 3.23 -8.65 1.29
N GLU A 65 3.67 -9.17 0.15
CA GLU A 65 4.83 -10.06 0.08
C GLU A 65 6.14 -9.37 0.50
N ILE A 66 6.36 -8.13 0.11
CA ILE A 66 7.53 -7.33 0.49
C ILE A 66 7.58 -7.17 2.01
N ILE A 67 6.48 -6.75 2.64
CA ILE A 67 6.43 -6.61 4.10
C ILE A 67 6.57 -7.95 4.81
N LYS A 68 5.92 -9.01 4.31
CA LYS A 68 6.07 -10.35 4.88
C LYS A 68 7.53 -10.81 4.85
N LYS A 69 8.25 -10.59 3.74
CA LYS A 69 9.67 -10.92 3.63
C LYS A 69 10.51 -10.09 4.61
N GLU A 70 10.26 -8.79 4.72
CA GLU A 70 10.98 -7.92 5.66
C GLU A 70 10.80 -8.36 7.12
N THR A 71 9.56 -8.64 7.53
CA THR A 71 9.27 -9.11 8.91
C THR A 71 9.83 -10.49 9.22
N ALA A 72 10.06 -11.34 8.21
CA ALA A 72 10.67 -12.65 8.39
C ALA A 72 12.21 -12.62 8.46
N HIS A 73 12.84 -11.50 8.05
CA HIS A 73 14.28 -11.29 8.10
C HIS A 73 14.72 -10.37 9.27
N SER A 74 13.77 -9.86 10.06
CA SER A 74 13.99 -9.04 11.27
C SER A 74 13.90 -9.89 12.53
#